data_AF-A0A847UF65-F1
#
_entry.id   AF-A0A847UF65-F1
#
_cell.length_a   1.000
_cell.length_b   1.000
_cell.length_c   1.000
_cell.angle_alpha   90.00
_cell.angle_beta   90.00
_cell.angle_gamma   90.00
#
_symmetry.space_group_name_H-M   'P 1'
#
loop_
_entity.id
_entity.type
_entity.pdbx_description
1 polymer ?
#
loop_
_entity_poly.entity_id
_entity_poly.type
_entity_poly.pdbx_seq_one_letter_code
_entity_poly.pdbx_strand_id
1 'polypeptide(L)'
;MTTDGATPEESDESFEEYADLGATTENAMDIAETSMDRVRELVPDETLADRIRQKSVHATGDPEFQHLLRFTGTDDSEPVRAGARAVLDERPIVTDITMVKEGITGRGHDCPVRKAIGNGAELAAETGMTRTAASVLELDREGVYEDAIAVVGNAPTAALALADCIEDGTRPAVVVATPVGFVKAAESRTRLREVAAEHGVPTITNVGRRGGSGLAAGLTNELVHVASDVRAGDLSIESSPAGRASESAGRPSGESDDE
;
A
#
# COMPACT_ATOMS: atom_id res chain seq x y z
N MET A 1 -22.96 -28.47 -46.19
CA MET A 1 -22.64 -29.26 -44.99
C MET A 1 -21.14 -29.16 -44.81
N THR A 2 -20.56 -28.54 -43.81
CA THR A 2 -21.05 -27.87 -42.61
C THR A 2 -19.90 -26.95 -42.17
N THR A 3 -20.27 -25.75 -41.74
CA THR A 3 -19.46 -24.83 -40.95
C THR A 3 -19.23 -25.42 -39.55
N ASP A 4 -18.04 -25.23 -39.00
CA ASP A 4 -17.80 -25.00 -37.56
C ASP A 4 -16.45 -24.24 -37.51
N GLY A 5 -16.37 -22.98 -37.09
CA GLY A 5 -17.17 -22.31 -36.07
C GLY A 5 -16.57 -22.52 -34.69
N ALA A 6 -15.23 -22.45 -34.57
CA ALA A 6 -14.59 -22.30 -33.27
C ALA A 6 -14.64 -20.82 -32.88
N THR A 7 -15.57 -20.50 -32.00
CA THR A 7 -15.61 -19.27 -31.20
C THR A 7 -14.30 -19.14 -30.42
N PRO A 8 -13.65 -17.96 -30.37
CA PRO A 8 -12.70 -17.68 -29.32
C PRO A 8 -13.48 -17.53 -28.01
N GLU A 9 -13.14 -18.36 -27.03
CA GLU A 9 -13.60 -18.22 -25.65
C GLU A 9 -13.08 -16.92 -25.05
N GLU A 10 -13.90 -16.34 -24.18
CA GLU A 10 -13.71 -15.09 -23.44
C GLU A 10 -12.37 -15.09 -22.69
N SER A 11 -11.36 -14.42 -23.24
CA SER A 11 -10.07 -14.21 -22.56
C SER A 11 -9.47 -12.87 -23.00
N ASP A 12 -10.22 -11.77 -22.94
CA ASP A 12 -9.73 -10.47 -23.44
C ASP A 12 -10.00 -9.28 -22.50
N GLU A 13 -10.76 -9.43 -21.42
CA GLU A 13 -11.02 -8.32 -20.48
C GLU A 13 -10.00 -8.27 -19.33
N SER A 14 -9.57 -9.42 -18.80
CA SER A 14 -8.46 -9.47 -17.81
C SER A 14 -7.08 -9.15 -18.40
N PHE A 15 -7.00 -9.00 -19.73
CA PHE A 15 -5.76 -8.95 -20.51
C PHE A 15 -5.23 -7.53 -20.73
N GLU A 16 -6.11 -6.53 -20.83
CA GLU A 16 -5.69 -5.12 -20.79
C GLU A 16 -5.41 -4.63 -19.36
N GLU A 17 -6.00 -5.28 -18.35
CA GLU A 17 -6.05 -4.83 -16.95
C GLU A 17 -4.68 -4.82 -16.23
N TYR A 18 -3.75 -5.71 -16.62
CA TYR A 18 -2.43 -5.82 -15.96
C TYR A 18 -1.25 -5.20 -16.75
N ALA A 19 -1.52 -4.51 -17.88
CA ALA A 19 -0.53 -3.90 -18.76
C ALA A 19 0.12 -2.61 -18.18
N ASP A 20 0.42 -2.58 -16.89
CA ASP A 20 0.96 -1.42 -16.17
C ASP A 20 2.34 -1.68 -15.54
N LEU A 21 3.18 -2.43 -16.25
CA LEU A 21 4.63 -2.55 -16.01
C LEU A 21 5.48 -1.72 -17.00
N GLY A 22 4.85 -0.76 -17.70
CA GLY A 22 5.51 0.05 -18.75
C GLY A 22 5.70 -0.71 -20.08
N ALA A 23 5.15 -1.92 -20.20
CA ALA A 23 5.09 -2.66 -21.45
C ALA A 23 4.16 -1.95 -22.45
N THR A 24 4.69 -1.57 -23.60
CA THR A 24 3.95 -0.86 -24.67
C THR A 24 3.96 -1.62 -26.00
N THR A 25 4.55 -2.80 -26.02
CA THR A 25 4.62 -3.69 -27.18
C THR A 25 4.12 -5.07 -26.79
N GLU A 26 3.55 -5.83 -27.74
CA GLU A 26 3.09 -7.21 -27.50
C GLU A 26 4.15 -8.06 -26.80
N ASN A 27 5.38 -8.09 -27.34
CA ASN A 27 6.47 -8.87 -26.71
C ASN A 27 6.82 -8.38 -25.29
N ALA A 28 6.66 -7.09 -24.97
CA ALA A 28 6.87 -6.61 -23.61
C ALA A 28 5.72 -7.01 -22.68
N MET A 29 4.49 -7.07 -23.21
CA MET A 29 3.31 -7.55 -22.49
C MET A 29 3.46 -9.05 -22.19
N ASP A 30 3.85 -9.86 -23.17
CA ASP A 30 4.10 -11.30 -23.01
C ASP A 30 5.15 -11.58 -21.91
N ILE A 31 6.22 -10.78 -21.86
CA ILE A 31 7.27 -10.91 -20.83
C ILE A 31 6.71 -10.56 -19.44
N ALA A 32 5.94 -9.48 -19.35
CA ALA A 32 5.34 -9.01 -18.11
C ALA A 32 4.35 -10.04 -17.56
N GLU A 33 3.48 -10.57 -18.42
CA GLU A 33 2.51 -11.63 -18.11
C GLU A 33 3.21 -12.90 -17.65
N THR A 34 4.14 -13.43 -18.46
CA THR A 34 4.90 -14.64 -18.11
C THR A 34 5.63 -14.47 -16.76
N SER A 35 6.12 -13.26 -16.47
CA SER A 35 6.76 -12.99 -15.18
C SER A 35 5.77 -13.03 -14.03
N MET A 36 4.56 -12.52 -14.21
CA MET A 36 3.53 -12.49 -13.16
C MET A 36 2.91 -13.87 -12.92
N ASP A 37 2.71 -14.66 -13.97
CA ASP A 37 2.24 -16.05 -13.84
C ASP A 37 3.17 -16.88 -12.97
N ARG A 38 4.49 -16.76 -13.20
CA ARG A 38 5.50 -17.39 -12.33
C ARG A 38 5.45 -16.90 -10.90
N VAL A 39 5.03 -15.67 -10.65
CA VAL A 39 4.88 -15.14 -9.29
C VAL A 39 3.62 -15.70 -8.64
N ARG A 40 2.52 -15.84 -9.38
CA ARG A 40 1.26 -16.46 -8.91
C ARG A 40 1.41 -17.96 -8.62
N GLU A 41 2.38 -18.64 -9.23
CA GLU A 41 2.76 -20.00 -8.83
C GLU A 41 3.44 -20.07 -7.44
N LEU A 42 4.00 -18.95 -6.96
CA LEU A 42 4.83 -18.89 -5.74
C LEU A 42 4.14 -18.21 -4.56
N VAL A 43 3.14 -17.38 -4.83
CA VAL A 43 2.41 -16.57 -3.86
C VAL A 43 0.91 -16.85 -4.06
N PRO A 44 0.12 -17.02 -2.98
CA PRO A 44 -1.33 -17.09 -3.09
C PRO A 44 -1.92 -15.91 -3.87
N ASP A 45 -3.16 -16.04 -4.33
CA ASP A 45 -3.89 -14.99 -5.06
C ASP A 45 -5.35 -14.91 -4.59
N GLU A 46 -5.55 -14.89 -3.27
CA GLU A 46 -6.88 -14.97 -2.66
C GLU A 46 -7.32 -13.63 -2.03
N THR A 47 -6.35 -12.80 -1.63
CA THR A 47 -6.61 -11.57 -0.88
C THR A 47 -5.91 -10.36 -1.49
N LEU A 48 -6.37 -9.15 -1.13
CA LEU A 48 -5.68 -7.92 -1.54
C LEU A 48 -4.26 -7.84 -0.97
N ALA A 49 -4.04 -8.41 0.22
CA ALA A 49 -2.71 -8.54 0.78
C ALA A 49 -1.79 -9.41 -0.09
N ASP A 50 -2.34 -10.43 -0.76
CA ASP A 50 -1.58 -11.30 -1.64
C ASP A 50 -1.10 -10.59 -2.91
N ARG A 51 -1.88 -9.65 -3.45
CA ARG A 51 -1.42 -8.77 -4.55
C ARG A 51 -0.18 -7.98 -4.16
N ILE A 52 -0.13 -7.46 -2.92
CA ILE A 52 1.07 -6.80 -2.38
C ILE A 52 2.23 -7.79 -2.23
N ARG A 53 1.97 -9.02 -1.77
CA ARG A 53 2.99 -10.07 -1.67
C ARG A 53 3.57 -10.41 -3.04
N GLN A 54 2.73 -10.64 -4.06
CA GLN A 54 3.13 -10.88 -5.44
C GLN A 54 3.96 -9.72 -5.98
N LYS A 55 3.48 -8.48 -5.85
CA LYS A 55 4.23 -7.30 -6.27
C LYS A 55 5.58 -7.18 -5.57
N SER A 56 5.68 -7.56 -4.30
CA SER A 56 6.95 -7.56 -3.57
C SER A 56 7.95 -8.57 -4.14
N VAL A 57 7.49 -9.77 -4.52
CA VAL A 57 8.33 -10.79 -5.16
C VAL A 57 8.76 -10.32 -6.54
N HIS A 58 7.84 -9.77 -7.34
CA HIS A 58 8.12 -9.25 -8.67
C HIS A 58 9.16 -8.12 -8.62
N ALA A 59 8.95 -7.12 -7.76
CA ALA A 59 9.82 -5.95 -7.66
C ALA A 59 11.23 -6.27 -7.14
N THR A 60 11.41 -7.40 -6.44
CA THR A 60 12.69 -7.78 -5.82
C THR A 60 13.36 -8.97 -6.50
N GLY A 61 12.63 -9.75 -7.30
CA GLY A 61 13.09 -11.04 -7.82
C GLY A 61 13.33 -12.08 -6.73
N ASP A 62 12.74 -11.90 -5.54
CA ASP A 62 12.99 -12.73 -4.35
C ASP A 62 11.68 -13.34 -3.83
N PRO A 63 11.41 -14.63 -4.10
CA PRO A 63 10.20 -15.31 -3.64
C PRO A 63 10.00 -15.27 -2.13
N GLU A 64 11.08 -15.19 -1.35
CA GLU A 64 11.02 -15.17 0.11
C GLU A 64 10.55 -13.82 0.65
N PHE A 65 10.54 -12.77 -0.18
CA PHE A 65 10.17 -11.43 0.25
C PHE A 65 8.72 -11.38 0.76
N GLN A 66 7.83 -12.19 0.20
CA GLN A 66 6.43 -12.29 0.62
C GLN A 66 6.27 -12.56 2.13
N HIS A 67 7.20 -13.31 2.73
CA HIS A 67 7.17 -13.68 4.15
C HIS A 67 7.68 -12.57 5.08
N LEU A 68 8.33 -11.54 4.51
CA LEU A 68 8.86 -10.40 5.26
C LEU A 68 7.83 -9.30 5.46
N LEU A 69 6.81 -9.23 4.61
CA LEU A 69 5.81 -8.19 4.67
C LEU A 69 5.03 -8.23 5.98
N ARG A 70 4.71 -7.06 6.50
CA ARG A 70 3.89 -6.86 7.69
C ARG A 70 2.86 -5.78 7.38
N PHE A 71 1.63 -6.06 7.75
CA PHE A 71 0.47 -5.21 7.54
C PHE A 71 -0.07 -4.77 8.90
N THR A 72 -0.70 -3.60 8.96
CA THR A 72 -1.49 -3.15 10.12
C THR A 72 -2.84 -2.65 9.66
N GLY A 73 -3.85 -2.82 10.51
CA GLY A 73 -5.24 -2.50 10.22
C GLY A 73 -6.15 -3.54 10.87
N THR A 74 -7.42 -3.58 10.45
CA THR A 74 -8.39 -4.58 10.92
C THR A 74 -8.11 -5.98 10.38
N ASP A 75 -7.49 -6.06 9.20
CA ASP A 75 -6.96 -7.28 8.58
C ASP A 75 -5.75 -6.93 7.68
N ASP A 76 -5.07 -7.94 7.12
CA ASP A 76 -3.90 -7.74 6.25
C ASP A 76 -4.22 -6.97 4.96
N SER A 77 -5.48 -6.95 4.53
CA SER A 77 -5.94 -6.26 3.31
C SER A 77 -6.33 -4.79 3.56
N GLU A 78 -6.54 -4.39 4.81
CA GLU A 78 -6.93 -3.03 5.19
C GLU A 78 -6.02 -1.92 4.64
N PRO A 79 -4.68 -1.99 4.75
CA PRO A 79 -3.84 -0.94 4.17
C PRO A 79 -3.95 -0.87 2.64
N VAL A 80 -4.31 -1.97 1.96
CA VAL A 80 -4.55 -1.98 0.51
C VAL A 80 -5.85 -1.26 0.19
N ARG A 81 -6.93 -1.54 0.94
CA ARG A 81 -8.22 -0.84 0.78
C ARG A 81 -8.08 0.65 1.07
N ALA A 82 -7.40 1.02 2.15
CA ALA A 82 -7.18 2.41 2.54
C ALA A 82 -6.34 3.16 1.48
N GLY A 83 -5.28 2.52 0.97
CA GLY A 83 -4.46 3.06 -0.10
C GLY A 83 -5.22 3.23 -1.41
N ALA A 84 -5.98 2.22 -1.85
CA ALA A 84 -6.80 2.31 -3.05
C ALA A 84 -7.86 3.41 -2.92
N ARG A 85 -8.52 3.53 -1.76
CA ARG A 85 -9.47 4.62 -1.49
C ARG A 85 -8.81 5.99 -1.57
N ALA A 86 -7.62 6.16 -0.99
CA ALA A 86 -6.86 7.40 -1.11
C ALA A 86 -6.48 7.73 -2.57
N VAL A 87 -6.19 6.72 -3.40
CA VAL A 87 -5.97 6.93 -4.85
C VAL A 87 -7.26 7.34 -5.56
N LEU A 88 -8.39 6.72 -5.22
CA LEU A 88 -9.72 7.08 -5.77
C LEU A 88 -10.10 8.51 -5.41
N ASP A 89 -9.79 8.95 -4.19
CA ASP A 89 -10.03 10.29 -3.67
C ASP A 89 -8.94 11.30 -4.07
N GLU A 90 -8.03 10.92 -4.98
CA GLU A 90 -6.94 11.74 -5.53
C GLU A 90 -6.03 12.37 -4.45
N ARG A 91 -5.84 11.66 -3.35
CA ARG A 91 -5.00 12.13 -2.23
C ARG A 91 -3.52 12.20 -2.63
N PRO A 92 -2.73 13.10 -2.02
CA PRO A 92 -1.31 13.22 -2.33
C PRO A 92 -0.54 11.92 -2.06
N ILE A 93 0.38 11.59 -2.97
CA ILE A 93 1.40 10.56 -2.75
C ILE A 93 2.70 11.28 -2.37
N VAL A 94 3.16 11.08 -1.14
CA VAL A 94 4.30 11.81 -0.57
C VAL A 94 5.46 10.85 -0.33
N THR A 95 6.52 10.96 -1.14
CA THR A 95 7.67 10.06 -1.09
C THR A 95 8.84 10.65 -0.30
N ASP A 96 9.66 9.84 0.37
CA ASP A 96 10.83 10.34 1.09
C ASP A 96 11.89 10.94 0.15
N ILE A 97 12.16 10.30 -0.99
CA ILE A 97 13.17 10.72 -1.97
C ILE A 97 12.70 10.72 -3.42
N THR A 98 13.48 11.36 -4.29
CA THR A 98 13.22 11.45 -5.74
C THR A 98 13.09 10.07 -6.40
N MET A 99 13.96 9.10 -6.07
CA MET A 99 13.95 7.80 -6.75
C MET A 99 12.62 7.03 -6.55
N VAL A 100 12.00 7.17 -5.36
CA VAL A 100 10.69 6.57 -5.12
C VAL A 100 9.63 7.27 -5.97
N LYS A 101 9.63 8.61 -6.00
CA LYS A 101 8.72 9.42 -6.82
C LYS A 101 8.76 9.03 -8.30
N GLU A 102 9.96 8.88 -8.87
CA GLU A 102 10.12 8.52 -10.29
C GLU A 102 9.71 7.07 -10.60
N GLY A 103 9.58 6.21 -9.57
CA GLY A 103 9.06 4.85 -9.74
C GLY A 103 7.54 4.74 -9.65
N ILE A 104 6.84 5.80 -9.21
CA ILE A 104 5.38 5.82 -9.16
C ILE A 104 4.83 5.98 -10.59
N THR A 105 3.90 5.11 -11.00
CA THR A 105 3.27 5.22 -12.32
C THR A 105 2.50 6.54 -12.44
N GLY A 106 2.52 7.15 -13.62
CA GLY A 106 1.70 8.34 -13.91
C GLY A 106 0.34 8.00 -14.50
N ARG A 107 0.00 6.71 -14.62
CA ARG A 107 -1.24 6.21 -15.22
C ARG A 107 -2.17 5.71 -14.11
N GLY A 108 -3.48 5.72 -14.38
CA GLY A 108 -4.47 5.19 -13.44
C GLY A 108 -4.79 6.09 -12.24
N HIS A 109 -4.26 7.31 -12.15
CA HIS A 109 -4.65 8.28 -11.13
C HIS A 109 -4.25 9.72 -11.49
N ASP A 110 -4.91 10.69 -10.85
CA ASP A 110 -4.56 12.12 -10.91
C ASP A 110 -3.95 12.64 -9.58
N CYS A 111 -3.60 11.73 -8.66
CA CYS A 111 -2.96 12.06 -7.38
C CYS A 111 -1.71 12.94 -7.56
N PRO A 112 -1.57 14.05 -6.81
CA PRO A 112 -0.33 14.82 -6.78
C PRO A 112 0.82 14.01 -6.18
N VAL A 113 1.87 13.71 -6.95
CA VAL A 113 3.05 13.00 -6.45
C VAL A 113 4.16 13.98 -6.08
N ARG A 114 4.51 14.04 -4.79
CA ARG A 114 5.50 14.96 -4.21
C ARG A 114 6.59 14.19 -3.50
N LYS A 115 7.78 14.78 -3.43
CA LYS A 115 8.91 14.25 -2.65
C LYS A 115 9.20 15.15 -1.46
N ALA A 116 9.52 14.55 -0.32
CA ALA A 116 9.95 15.26 0.88
C ALA A 116 11.33 15.87 0.68
N ILE A 117 12.32 15.08 0.20
CA ILE A 117 13.69 15.56 0.10
C ILE A 117 13.79 16.84 -0.75
N GLY A 118 14.42 17.85 -0.17
CA GLY A 118 14.50 19.20 -0.73
C GLY A 118 13.80 20.26 0.12
N ASN A 119 12.92 19.83 1.04
CA ASN A 119 12.29 20.69 2.04
C ASN A 119 13.07 20.65 3.36
N GLY A 120 12.89 21.64 4.25
CA GLY A 120 13.48 21.63 5.60
C GLY A 120 15.02 21.73 5.63
N ALA A 121 15.66 22.35 4.63
CA ALA A 121 17.12 22.50 4.59
C ALA A 121 17.66 23.32 5.79
N GLU A 122 16.93 24.38 6.16
CA GLU A 122 17.24 25.21 7.34
C GLU A 122 17.09 24.40 8.63
N LEU A 123 15.96 23.70 8.80
CA LEU A 123 15.72 22.83 9.95
C LEU A 123 16.82 21.77 10.12
N ALA A 124 17.28 21.15 9.03
CA ALA A 124 18.39 20.18 9.07
C ALA A 124 19.70 20.82 9.55
N ALA A 125 20.01 22.04 9.09
CA ALA A 125 21.22 22.76 9.47
C ALA A 125 21.19 23.20 10.95
N GLU A 126 20.03 23.64 11.43
CA GLU A 126 19.87 24.11 12.81
C GLU A 126 19.89 22.99 13.85
N THR A 127 19.27 21.85 13.54
CA THR A 127 19.08 20.75 14.50
C THR A 127 20.11 19.63 14.37
N GLY A 128 20.87 19.60 13.26
CA GLY A 128 21.82 18.54 12.95
C GLY A 128 21.18 17.21 12.52
N MET A 129 19.86 17.17 12.30
CA MET A 129 19.18 15.97 11.82
C MET A 129 19.44 15.70 10.33
N THR A 130 19.14 14.49 9.86
CA THR A 130 19.27 14.18 8.44
C THR A 130 18.28 15.00 7.60
N ARG A 131 18.68 15.41 6.40
CA ARG A 131 17.82 16.16 5.46
C ARG A 131 16.45 15.50 5.27
N THR A 132 16.38 14.18 5.12
CA THR A 132 15.12 13.47 4.92
C THR A 132 14.20 13.52 6.14
N ALA A 133 14.74 13.47 7.36
CA ALA A 133 13.93 13.65 8.58
C ALA A 133 13.40 15.08 8.66
N ALA A 134 14.26 16.09 8.44
CA ALA A 134 13.84 17.48 8.44
C ALA A 134 12.78 17.77 7.38
N SER A 135 12.93 17.19 6.17
CA SER A 135 11.95 17.32 5.11
C SER A 135 10.58 16.74 5.47
N VAL A 136 10.53 15.60 6.16
CA VAL A 136 9.26 15.00 6.64
C VAL A 136 8.59 15.93 7.63
N LEU A 137 9.33 16.40 8.66
CA LEU A 137 8.79 17.31 9.66
C LEU A 137 8.29 18.63 9.04
N GLU A 138 8.97 19.14 8.01
CA GLU A 138 8.55 20.39 7.38
C GLU A 138 7.26 20.22 6.56
N LEU A 139 7.14 19.14 5.79
CA LEU A 139 5.92 18.82 5.07
C LEU A 139 4.75 18.51 6.03
N ASP A 140 5.04 17.91 7.17
CA ASP A 140 4.06 17.65 8.22
C ASP A 140 3.47 18.95 8.80
N ARG A 141 4.32 19.94 9.10
CA ARG A 141 3.88 21.28 9.53
C ARG A 141 2.98 21.98 8.52
N GLU A 142 3.16 21.68 7.24
CA GLU A 142 2.32 22.18 6.15
C GLU A 142 1.01 21.37 5.98
N GLY A 143 0.80 20.31 6.76
CA GLY A 143 -0.36 19.42 6.70
C GLY A 143 -0.36 18.48 5.50
N VAL A 144 0.79 18.28 4.85
CA VAL A 144 0.87 17.54 3.58
C VAL A 144 0.65 16.04 3.75
N TYR A 145 0.89 15.50 4.95
CA TYR A 145 0.72 14.07 5.23
C TYR A 145 -0.72 13.68 5.58
N GLU A 146 -1.62 14.63 5.76
CA GLU A 146 -2.98 14.33 6.20
C GLU A 146 -3.82 13.68 5.09
N ASP A 147 -4.38 12.52 5.41
CA ASP A 147 -5.00 11.56 4.47
C ASP A 147 -4.12 11.23 3.25
N ALA A 148 -2.80 11.44 3.33
CA ALA A 148 -1.89 11.18 2.22
C ALA A 148 -1.48 9.71 2.17
N ILE A 149 -0.99 9.28 1.01
CA ILE A 149 -0.26 8.03 0.84
C ILE A 149 1.22 8.34 1.12
N ALA A 150 1.68 8.03 2.33
CA ALA A 150 3.05 8.31 2.74
C ALA A 150 3.98 7.14 2.36
N VAL A 151 5.02 7.42 1.57
CA VAL A 151 5.89 6.38 1.00
C VAL A 151 7.35 6.62 1.40
N VAL A 152 7.93 5.68 2.16
CA VAL A 152 9.33 5.74 2.60
C VAL A 152 10.10 4.56 2.03
N GLY A 153 10.87 4.79 0.97
CA GLY A 153 11.62 3.73 0.29
C GLY A 153 13.10 3.65 0.66
N ASN A 154 13.69 4.73 1.18
CA ASN A 154 15.14 4.80 1.34
C ASN A 154 15.59 5.13 2.77
N ALA A 155 15.07 6.19 3.38
CA ALA A 155 15.67 6.74 4.60
C ALA A 155 15.02 6.21 5.89
N PRO A 156 15.73 5.42 6.74
CA PRO A 156 15.21 5.02 8.05
C PRO A 156 14.84 6.21 8.94
N THR A 157 15.57 7.32 8.81
CA THR A 157 15.29 8.54 9.57
C THR A 157 14.03 9.26 9.10
N ALA A 158 13.61 9.11 7.84
CA ALA A 158 12.30 9.59 7.39
C ALA A 158 11.16 8.77 7.99
N ALA A 159 11.32 7.44 8.08
CA ALA A 159 10.34 6.58 8.75
C ALA A 159 10.21 6.90 10.25
N LEU A 160 11.34 7.19 10.93
CA LEU A 160 11.31 7.63 12.33
C LEU A 160 10.61 8.98 12.50
N ALA A 161 10.93 9.97 11.66
CA ALA A 161 10.28 11.28 11.71
C ALA A 161 8.78 11.19 11.40
N LEU A 162 8.38 10.36 10.43
CA LEU A 162 6.96 10.13 10.13
C LEU A 162 6.23 9.47 11.31
N ALA A 163 6.91 8.57 12.03
CA ALA A 163 6.36 8.00 13.26
C ALA A 163 6.18 9.09 14.34
N ASP A 164 7.12 10.02 14.49
CA ASP A 164 6.96 11.18 15.40
C ASP A 164 5.71 12.01 15.00
N CYS A 165 5.54 12.28 13.71
CA CYS A 165 4.38 13.04 13.21
C CYS A 165 3.04 12.33 13.54
N ILE A 166 2.99 11.01 13.35
CA ILE A 166 1.79 10.21 13.67
C ILE A 166 1.50 10.22 15.17
N GLU A 167 2.54 10.09 16.01
CA GLU A 167 2.44 10.19 17.47
C GLU A 167 1.89 11.56 17.89
N ASP A 168 2.30 12.63 17.19
CA ASP A 168 1.89 14.02 17.45
C ASP A 168 0.53 14.40 16.85
N GLY A 169 -0.10 13.53 16.04
CA GLY A 169 -1.49 13.69 15.61
C GLY A 169 -1.75 13.54 14.12
N THR A 170 -0.72 13.49 13.29
CA THR A 170 -0.85 13.32 11.83
C THR A 170 -1.47 11.97 11.48
N ARG A 171 -2.40 11.94 10.52
CA ARG A 171 -3.11 10.73 10.07
C ARG A 171 -2.99 10.59 8.55
N PRO A 172 -1.91 9.97 8.05
CA PRO A 172 -1.88 9.48 6.67
C PRO A 172 -2.97 8.44 6.43
N ALA A 173 -3.51 8.39 5.20
CA ALA A 173 -4.49 7.38 4.84
C ALA A 173 -3.88 5.96 4.85
N VAL A 174 -2.62 5.85 4.40
CA VAL A 174 -1.81 4.64 4.51
C VAL A 174 -0.33 5.00 4.47
N VAL A 175 0.51 4.19 5.14
CA VAL A 175 1.96 4.30 5.06
C VAL A 175 2.58 3.08 4.39
N VAL A 176 3.32 3.28 3.30
CA VAL A 176 4.17 2.25 2.66
C VAL A 176 5.62 2.54 3.03
N ALA A 177 6.19 1.77 3.97
CA ALA A 177 7.54 2.01 4.46
C ALA A 177 8.44 0.78 4.34
N THR A 178 9.36 0.84 3.40
CA THR A 178 10.38 -0.19 3.16
C THR A 178 11.80 0.38 3.05
N PRO A 179 12.25 1.32 3.92
CA PRO A 179 13.63 1.82 3.87
C PRO A 179 14.62 0.66 4.00
N VAL A 180 15.60 0.58 3.09
CA VAL A 180 16.67 -0.41 3.10
C VAL A 180 17.82 0.02 3.99
N GLY A 181 18.52 -0.92 4.62
CA GLY A 181 19.78 -0.59 5.25
C GLY A 181 20.22 -1.55 6.35
N PHE A 182 21.48 -1.38 6.75
CA PHE A 182 22.11 -2.14 7.84
C PHE A 182 22.06 -1.40 9.18
N VAL A 183 21.69 -0.12 9.17
CA VAL A 183 21.61 0.75 10.35
C VAL A 183 20.22 1.33 10.42
N LYS A 184 19.54 1.17 11.57
CA LYS A 184 18.20 1.70 11.89
C LYS A 184 17.04 1.29 10.98
N ALA A 185 17.26 0.63 9.85
CA ALA A 185 16.20 0.26 8.91
C ALA A 185 15.12 -0.63 9.57
N ALA A 186 15.52 -1.75 10.18
CA ALA A 186 14.59 -2.64 10.88
C ALA A 186 13.88 -1.93 12.05
N GLU A 187 14.64 -1.21 12.89
CA GLU A 187 14.13 -0.49 14.06
C GLU A 187 13.13 0.60 13.65
N SER A 188 13.43 1.37 12.60
CA SER A 188 12.57 2.45 12.10
C SER A 188 11.21 1.95 11.63
N ARG A 189 11.18 0.80 10.92
CA ARG A 189 9.92 0.21 10.44
C ARG A 189 9.14 -0.44 11.57
N THR A 190 9.82 -1.03 12.56
CA THR A 190 9.15 -1.54 13.75
C THR A 190 8.48 -0.42 14.53
N ARG A 191 9.21 0.66 14.85
CA ARG A 191 8.63 1.81 15.54
C ARG A 191 7.47 2.43 14.76
N LEU A 192 7.67 2.71 13.47
CA LEU A 192 6.63 3.28 12.62
C LEU A 192 5.37 2.40 12.61
N ARG A 193 5.53 1.09 12.48
CA ARG A 193 4.40 0.14 12.49
C ARG A 193 3.67 0.13 13.84
N GLU A 194 4.40 0.16 14.95
CA GLU A 194 3.83 0.16 16.31
C GLU A 194 3.04 1.45 16.57
N VAL A 195 3.66 2.61 16.33
CA VAL A 195 3.01 3.91 16.51
C VAL A 195 1.80 4.06 15.58
N ALA A 196 1.94 3.70 14.30
CA ALA A 196 0.83 3.75 13.36
C ALA A 196 -0.34 2.86 13.80
N ALA A 197 -0.06 1.64 14.28
CA ALA A 197 -1.11 0.75 14.79
C ALA A 197 -1.82 1.33 16.03
N GLU A 198 -1.08 1.95 16.96
CA GLU A 198 -1.65 2.61 18.14
C GLU A 198 -2.58 3.77 17.77
N HIS A 199 -2.26 4.49 16.70
CA HIS A 199 -3.01 5.65 16.23
C HIS A 199 -3.99 5.35 15.09
N GLY A 200 -4.19 4.08 14.73
CA GLY A 200 -5.17 3.66 13.72
C GLY A 200 -4.78 3.99 12.27
N VAL A 201 -3.49 4.16 11.99
CA VAL A 201 -2.95 4.39 10.64
C VAL A 201 -2.53 3.04 10.02
N PRO A 202 -3.16 2.60 8.91
CA PRO A 202 -2.78 1.37 8.21
C PRO A 202 -1.38 1.47 7.61
N THR A 203 -0.61 0.38 7.66
CA THR A 203 0.75 0.36 7.13
C THR A 203 1.07 -0.91 6.34
N ILE A 204 1.94 -0.76 5.34
CA ILE A 204 2.63 -1.83 4.63
C ILE A 204 4.12 -1.65 4.89
N THR A 205 4.73 -2.60 5.59
CA THR A 205 6.17 -2.59 5.93
C THR A 205 6.79 -3.96 5.72
N ASN A 206 8.07 -4.10 6.04
CA ASN A 206 8.74 -5.40 6.05
C ASN A 206 9.69 -5.58 7.24
N VAL A 207 10.10 -6.81 7.55
CA VAL A 207 11.13 -7.10 8.55
C VAL A 207 12.52 -7.27 7.93
N GLY A 208 13.58 -7.12 8.74
CA GLY A 208 14.97 -7.33 8.33
C GLY A 208 15.66 -6.10 7.73
N ARG A 209 16.63 -6.30 6.84
CA ARG A 209 17.46 -5.21 6.26
C ARG A 209 17.10 -4.84 4.82
N ARG A 210 16.40 -5.77 4.13
CA ARG A 210 15.96 -5.61 2.74
C ARG A 210 14.87 -4.54 2.66
N GLY A 211 14.68 -3.98 1.47
CA GLY A 211 13.77 -2.87 1.20
C GLY A 211 14.24 -2.13 -0.05
N GLY A 212 13.93 -0.84 -0.13
CA GLY A 212 14.47 0.07 -1.14
C GLY A 212 13.39 0.78 -1.94
N SER A 213 13.82 1.72 -2.77
CA SER A 213 12.93 2.58 -3.54
C SER A 213 12.07 1.82 -4.55
N GLY A 214 12.64 0.83 -5.25
CA GLY A 214 11.91 0.04 -6.25
C GLY A 214 10.78 -0.77 -5.63
N LEU A 215 11.02 -1.36 -4.46
CA LEU A 215 9.96 -2.04 -3.70
C LEU A 215 8.88 -1.05 -3.26
N ALA A 216 9.26 0.06 -2.60
CA ALA A 216 8.29 1.04 -2.12
C ALA A 216 7.40 1.59 -3.25
N ALA A 217 8.00 1.90 -4.40
CA ALA A 217 7.29 2.33 -5.59
C ALA A 217 6.38 1.24 -6.14
N GLY A 218 6.88 0.00 -6.28
CA GLY A 218 6.08 -1.13 -6.76
C GLY A 218 4.85 -1.40 -5.89
N LEU A 219 5.03 -1.42 -4.56
CA LEU A 219 3.91 -1.61 -3.62
C LEU A 219 2.89 -0.47 -3.70
N THR A 220 3.35 0.76 -3.91
CA THR A 220 2.46 1.92 -4.08
C THR A 220 1.71 1.85 -5.41
N ASN A 221 2.36 1.42 -6.50
CA ASN A 221 1.71 1.21 -7.79
C ASN A 221 0.64 0.12 -7.71
N GLU A 222 0.82 -0.90 -6.86
CA GLU A 222 -0.25 -1.89 -6.63
C GLU A 222 -1.50 -1.27 -6.00
N LEU A 223 -1.37 -0.25 -5.14
CA LEU A 223 -2.53 0.51 -4.64
C LEU A 223 -3.26 1.24 -5.77
N VAL A 224 -2.51 1.74 -6.77
CA VAL A 224 -3.06 2.38 -7.96
C VAL A 224 -3.78 1.38 -8.87
N HIS A 225 -3.20 0.19 -9.08
CA HIS A 225 -3.86 -0.85 -9.86
C HIS A 225 -5.16 -1.29 -9.17
N VAL A 226 -5.13 -1.60 -7.87
CA VAL A 226 -6.33 -1.94 -7.09
C VAL A 226 -7.40 -0.84 -7.22
N ALA A 227 -7.02 0.44 -7.16
CA ALA A 227 -7.96 1.53 -7.38
C ALA A 227 -8.52 1.58 -8.81
N SER A 228 -7.72 1.23 -9.81
CA SER A 228 -8.14 1.18 -11.22
C SER A 228 -9.16 0.07 -11.45
N ASP A 229 -8.91 -1.12 -10.91
CA ASP A 229 -9.83 -2.28 -10.97
C ASP A 229 -11.17 -1.95 -10.28
N VAL A 230 -11.13 -1.19 -9.17
CA VAL A 230 -12.35 -0.68 -8.52
C VAL A 230 -13.11 0.31 -9.41
N ARG A 231 -12.41 1.20 -10.14
CA ARG A 231 -13.07 2.12 -11.10
C ARG A 231 -13.68 1.39 -12.28
N ALA A 232 -13.04 0.33 -12.75
CA ALA A 232 -13.53 -0.51 -13.85
C ALA A 232 -14.72 -1.39 -13.42
N GLY A 233 -14.84 -1.67 -12.11
CA GLY A 233 -15.92 -2.47 -11.54
C GLY A 233 -15.55 -3.94 -11.32
N ASP A 234 -14.29 -4.29 -11.57
CA ASP A 234 -13.74 -5.66 -11.48
C ASP A 234 -13.45 -6.06 -10.02
N LEU A 235 -13.36 -5.09 -9.13
CA LEU A 235 -13.05 -5.29 -7.72
C LEU A 235 -13.92 -4.43 -6.79
N SER A 236 -14.32 -4.99 -5.65
CA SER A 236 -14.91 -4.24 -4.54
C SER A 236 -13.97 -4.19 -3.34
N ILE A 237 -13.76 -2.98 -2.80
CA ILE A 237 -12.93 -2.72 -1.60
C ILE A 237 -13.77 -2.30 -0.37
N GLU A 238 -15.09 -2.48 -0.42
CA GLU A 238 -15.93 -2.32 0.76
C GLU A 238 -15.85 -3.58 1.63
N SER A 239 -15.61 -3.41 2.93
CA SER A 239 -15.74 -4.52 3.87
C SER A 239 -17.21 -4.87 3.99
N SER A 240 -17.59 -6.11 3.64
CA SER A 240 -18.92 -6.62 3.96
C SER A 240 -19.10 -6.54 5.48
N PRO A 241 -20.15 -5.90 6.01
CA PRO A 241 -20.32 -5.73 7.45
C PRO A 241 -20.65 -7.09 8.08
N ALA A 242 -19.62 -7.82 8.51
CA ALA A 242 -19.79 -9.02 9.31
C ALA A 242 -20.27 -8.64 10.71
N GLY A 243 -21.59 -8.77 10.92
CA GLY A 243 -22.18 -9.13 12.21
C GLY A 243 -22.23 -8.06 13.30
N ARG A 244 -23.08 -7.04 13.16
CA ARG A 244 -23.73 -6.49 14.36
C ARG A 244 -24.65 -7.57 14.92
N ALA A 245 -24.23 -8.18 16.03
CA ALA A 245 -25.05 -9.08 16.82
C ALA A 245 -26.42 -8.44 17.07
N SER A 246 -27.46 -9.08 16.54
CA SER A 246 -28.83 -8.85 16.96
C SER A 246 -29.03 -9.53 18.33
N GLU A 247 -28.54 -8.90 19.39
CA GLU A 247 -29.16 -9.07 20.71
C GLU A 247 -30.35 -8.11 20.80
N SER A 248 -31.52 -8.56 20.37
CA SER A 248 -32.79 -8.03 20.87
C SER A 248 -33.96 -9.00 20.66
N ALA A 249 -34.10 -9.93 21.59
CA ALA A 249 -35.38 -10.51 21.99
C ALA A 249 -35.16 -10.96 23.44
N GLY A 250 -35.44 -10.11 24.43
CA GLY A 250 -36.82 -9.83 24.84
C GLY A 250 -37.20 -10.82 25.94
N ARG A 251 -36.79 -10.53 27.18
CA ARG A 251 -37.32 -11.19 28.37
C ARG A 251 -38.82 -10.93 28.47
N PRO A 252 -39.64 -11.92 28.86
CA PRO A 252 -40.81 -11.66 29.67
C PRO A 252 -40.55 -12.16 31.10
N SER A 253 -40.65 -11.24 32.04
CA SER A 253 -40.95 -11.47 33.45
C SER A 253 -42.44 -11.82 33.63
N GLY A 254 -42.75 -12.71 34.57
CA GLY A 254 -44.11 -13.03 35.05
C GLY A 254 -44.26 -14.54 35.23
N GLU A 255 -43.97 -15.14 36.39
CA GLU A 255 -44.77 -15.13 37.64
C GLU A 255 -46.08 -15.92 37.48
N SER A 256 -46.10 -17.13 38.06
CA SER A 256 -47.32 -17.84 38.49
C SER A 256 -46.94 -18.94 39.49
N ASP A 257 -47.08 -18.60 40.77
CA ASP A 257 -47.44 -19.55 41.83
C ASP A 257 -48.95 -19.88 41.72
N ASP A 258 -49.36 -20.97 42.40
CA ASP A 258 -50.71 -21.57 42.57
C ASP A 258 -51.16 -22.59 41.49
N GLU A 259 -50.97 -23.90 41.73
CA GLU A 259 -51.85 -24.85 42.48
C GLU A 259 -51.17 -26.22 42.66
#